data_AF-A0A1N7P0S2-F1
#
_entry.id   AF-A0A1N7P0S2-F1
#
_cell.length_a   1.000
_cell.length_b   1.000
_cell.length_c   1.000
_cell.angle_alpha   90.00
_cell.angle_beta   90.00
_cell.angle_gamma   90.00
#
_symmetry.space_group_name_H-M   'P 1'
#
loop_
_entity.id
_entity.type
_entity.pdbx_description
1 polymer ?
#
loop_
_entity_poly.entity_id
_entity_poly.type
_entity_poly.pdbx_seq_one_letter_code
_entity_poly.pdbx_strand_id
1 'polypeptide(L)'
;MIDRILQIIDYKGITKSKFYKETGLSNGFLDKVKDIGVSKLDYILKAYPDININWLISGEGNMIKENTETIIQKNNRFADPYFLKLTDLGLLLTDNMKFLSFIVSVLHENDYHFDKKETDTINYYRDLEKDYENIRLGVDVLNPEDFDKVQFIIRSELFGFINNMILKTSDILNLKEPFYF
;
A
#
# COMPACT_ATOMS: atom_id res chain seq x y z
N MET A 1 0.92 -23.39 11.70
CA MET A 1 -0.26 -22.92 12.45
C MET A 1 0.12 -22.28 13.79
N ILE A 2 0.98 -22.92 14.59
CA ILE A 2 1.43 -22.38 15.89
C ILE A 2 2.02 -20.98 15.74
N ASP A 3 2.86 -20.75 14.74
CA ASP A 3 3.44 -19.42 14.48
C ASP A 3 2.38 -18.34 14.25
N ARG A 4 1.26 -18.68 13.59
CA ARG A 4 0.14 -17.76 13.39
C ARG A 4 -0.62 -17.47 14.68
N ILE A 5 -0.69 -18.41 15.61
CA ILE A 5 -1.24 -18.16 16.94
C ILE A 5 -0.30 -17.25 17.75
N LEU A 6 1.00 -17.44 17.63
CA LEU A 6 1.97 -16.52 18.23
C LEU A 6 1.83 -15.11 17.64
N GLN A 7 1.58 -14.99 16.34
CA GLN A 7 1.26 -13.71 15.70
C GLN A 7 -0.05 -13.10 16.22
N ILE A 8 -1.09 -13.88 16.51
CA ILE A 8 -2.32 -13.37 17.15
C ILE A 8 -2.01 -12.81 18.53
N ILE A 9 -1.22 -13.52 19.34
CA ILE A 9 -0.83 -13.11 20.69
C ILE A 9 -0.06 -11.80 20.67
N ASP A 10 0.89 -11.69 19.74
CA ASP A 10 1.70 -10.49 19.52
C ASP A 10 0.84 -9.31 19.05
N TYR A 11 0.01 -9.53 18.02
CA TYR A 11 -0.93 -8.52 17.51
C TYR A 11 -1.88 -7.97 18.57
N LYS A 12 -2.38 -8.82 19.46
CA LYS A 12 -3.26 -8.41 20.55
C LYS A 12 -2.51 -7.76 21.72
N GLY A 13 -1.18 -7.78 21.72
CA GLY A 13 -0.34 -7.25 22.81
C GLY A 13 -0.57 -7.97 24.15
N ILE A 14 -0.90 -9.26 24.11
CA ILE A 14 -1.20 -10.07 25.30
C ILE A 14 -0.10 -11.09 25.58
N THR A 15 -0.02 -11.57 26.82
CA THR A 15 0.89 -12.66 27.16
C THR A 15 0.30 -14.02 26.77
N LYS A 16 1.16 -15.03 26.56
CA LYS A 16 0.72 -16.44 26.39
C LYS A 16 -0.21 -16.89 27.52
N SER A 17 0.07 -16.47 28.76
CA SER A 17 -0.78 -16.80 29.92
C SER A 17 -2.18 -16.21 29.80
N LYS A 18 -2.30 -14.97 29.31
CA LYS A 18 -3.60 -14.32 29.07
C LYS A 18 -4.35 -15.01 27.94
N PHE A 19 -3.65 -15.38 26.87
CA PHE A 19 -4.21 -16.18 25.77
C PHE A 19 -4.77 -17.52 26.25
N TYR A 20 -4.04 -18.28 27.08
CA TYR A 20 -4.53 -19.54 27.65
C TYR A 20 -5.80 -19.34 28.48
N LYS A 21 -5.86 -18.26 29.25
CA LYS A 21 -7.03 -17.91 30.06
C LYS A 21 -8.24 -17.54 29.19
N GLU A 22 -8.05 -16.74 28.15
CA GLU A 22 -9.13 -16.27 27.26
C GLU A 22 -9.66 -17.40 26.36
N THR A 23 -8.79 -18.28 25.91
CA THR A 23 -9.16 -19.43 25.07
C THR A 23 -9.61 -20.66 25.86
N GLY A 24 -9.41 -20.68 27.18
CA GLY A 24 -9.68 -21.86 28.02
C GLY A 24 -8.73 -23.05 27.75
N LEU A 25 -7.60 -22.81 27.08
CA LEU A 25 -6.59 -23.83 26.80
C LEU A 25 -5.67 -24.03 28.01
N SER A 26 -5.09 -25.23 28.13
CA SER A 26 -4.18 -25.53 29.24
C SER A 26 -2.87 -24.75 29.15
N ASN A 27 -2.31 -24.38 30.31
CA ASN A 27 -1.02 -23.70 30.38
C ASN A 27 0.09 -24.52 29.70
N GLY A 28 0.88 -23.84 28.87
CA GLY A 28 1.95 -24.47 28.09
C GLY A 28 1.45 -25.30 26.91
N PHE A 29 0.19 -25.15 26.51
CA PHE A 29 -0.39 -25.86 25.36
C PHE A 29 0.44 -25.64 24.08
N LEU A 30 0.79 -24.38 23.77
CA LEU A 30 1.53 -24.04 22.55
C LEU A 30 2.97 -24.55 22.53
N ASP A 31 3.51 -24.91 23.70
CA ASP A 31 4.89 -25.37 23.83
C ASP A 31 5.02 -26.91 23.64
N LYS A 32 3.88 -27.64 23.62
CA LYS A 32 3.84 -29.11 23.61
C LYS A 32 3.26 -29.75 22.36
N VAL A 33 2.58 -28.99 21.51
CA VAL A 33 1.90 -29.52 20.33
C VAL A 33 2.64 -29.15 19.06
N LYS A 34 2.57 -30.03 18.05
CA LYS A 34 3.03 -29.75 16.68
C LYS A 34 1.87 -29.37 15.75
N ASP A 35 0.67 -29.80 16.11
CA ASP A 35 -0.55 -29.55 15.33
C ASP A 35 -1.76 -29.34 16.26
N ILE A 36 -2.76 -28.63 15.77
CA ILE A 36 -3.92 -28.16 16.54
C ILE A 36 -5.19 -28.68 15.89
N GLY A 37 -5.88 -29.57 16.60
CA GLY A 37 -7.15 -30.11 16.14
C GLY A 37 -8.27 -29.07 16.10
N VAL A 38 -9.29 -29.36 15.28
CA VAL A 38 -10.47 -28.49 15.03
C VAL A 38 -11.18 -28.05 16.30
N SER A 39 -11.26 -28.92 17.32
CA SER A 39 -11.89 -28.57 18.61
C SER A 39 -11.19 -27.42 19.34
N LYS A 40 -9.87 -27.29 19.18
CA LYS A 40 -9.10 -26.20 19.80
C LYS A 40 -9.15 -24.92 18.98
N LEU A 41 -9.27 -25.04 17.66
CA LEU A 41 -9.51 -23.90 16.79
C LEU A 41 -10.84 -23.20 17.13
N ASP A 42 -11.89 -23.96 17.45
CA ASP A 42 -13.17 -23.38 17.87
C ASP A 42 -13.04 -22.49 19.12
N TYR A 43 -12.28 -22.93 20.13
CA TYR A 43 -12.02 -22.11 21.32
C TYR A 43 -11.26 -20.82 21.00
N ILE A 44 -10.26 -20.90 20.14
CA ILE A 44 -9.46 -19.74 19.71
C ILE A 44 -10.34 -18.74 18.95
N LEU A 45 -11.14 -19.21 18.00
CA LEU A 45 -12.01 -18.36 17.18
C LEU A 45 -13.17 -17.76 17.98
N LYS A 46 -13.63 -18.43 19.04
CA LYS A 46 -14.60 -17.86 19.99
C LYS A 46 -14.00 -16.74 20.83
N ALA A 47 -12.76 -16.89 21.28
CA ALA A 47 -12.05 -15.85 22.03
C ALA A 47 -11.63 -14.66 21.14
N TYR A 48 -11.32 -14.92 19.87
CA TYR A 48 -10.86 -13.93 18.91
C TYR A 48 -11.70 -13.97 17.63
N PRO A 49 -12.95 -13.47 17.67
CA PRO A 49 -13.90 -13.58 16.56
C PRO A 49 -13.50 -12.78 15.33
N ASP A 50 -12.60 -11.81 15.49
CA ASP A 50 -12.03 -10.99 14.43
C ASP A 50 -10.95 -11.72 13.61
N ILE A 51 -10.47 -12.88 14.04
CA ILE A 51 -9.47 -13.66 13.30
C ILE A 51 -10.11 -14.42 12.14
N ASN A 52 -9.49 -14.33 10.97
CA ASN A 52 -9.85 -15.08 9.79
C ASN A 52 -9.41 -16.55 9.91
N ILE A 53 -10.39 -17.46 9.85
CA ILE A 53 -10.15 -18.90 9.95
C ILE A 53 -9.30 -19.43 8.79
N ASN A 54 -9.48 -18.92 7.56
CA ASN A 54 -8.71 -19.38 6.40
C ASN A 54 -7.24 -19.03 6.59
N TRP A 55 -6.93 -17.79 6.97
CA TRP A 55 -5.57 -17.39 7.30
C TRP A 55 -4.98 -18.22 8.44
N LEU A 56 -5.75 -18.47 9.50
CA LEU A 56 -5.26 -19.28 10.62
C LEU A 56 -4.91 -20.72 10.20
N ILE A 57 -5.68 -21.31 9.28
CA ILE A 57 -5.50 -22.69 8.83
C ILE A 57 -4.47 -22.80 7.70
N SER A 58 -4.68 -22.12 6.58
CA SER A 58 -3.83 -22.23 5.38
C SER A 58 -2.67 -21.23 5.37
N GLY A 59 -2.81 -20.10 6.06
CA GLY A 59 -1.89 -18.96 5.94
C GLY A 59 -2.25 -18.01 4.79
N GLU A 60 -3.33 -18.28 4.07
CA GLU A 60 -3.77 -17.48 2.93
C GLU A 60 -4.76 -16.38 3.36
N GLY A 61 -4.65 -15.21 2.73
CA GLY A 61 -5.49 -14.05 3.02
C GLY A 61 -5.01 -13.25 4.24
N ASN A 62 -5.86 -12.34 4.72
CA ASN A 62 -5.54 -11.47 5.84
C ASN A 62 -5.84 -12.14 7.19
N MET A 63 -5.01 -11.87 8.20
CA MET A 63 -5.18 -12.36 9.58
C MET A 63 -6.51 -11.92 10.21
N ILE A 64 -6.88 -10.66 9.97
CA ILE A 64 -8.11 -10.07 10.49
C ILE A 64 -9.20 -10.20 9.44
N LYS A 65 -10.39 -10.63 9.85
CA LYS A 65 -11.59 -10.59 9.00
C LYS A 65 -11.85 -9.15 8.61
N GLU A 66 -12.05 -8.92 7.32
CA GLU A 66 -12.55 -7.63 6.87
C GLU A 66 -13.97 -7.45 7.41
N ASN A 67 -14.18 -6.43 8.23
CA ASN A 67 -15.50 -6.14 8.78
C ASN A 67 -16.45 -5.78 7.63
N THR A 68 -17.71 -6.19 7.72
CA THR A 68 -18.75 -5.85 6.74
C THR A 68 -18.89 -4.34 6.60
N GLU A 69 -18.65 -3.57 7.65
CA GLU A 69 -18.59 -2.10 7.62
C GLU A 69 -17.44 -1.56 6.76
N THR A 70 -16.27 -2.19 6.76
CA THR A 70 -15.14 -1.84 5.87
C THR A 70 -15.47 -2.12 4.42
N ILE A 71 -16.18 -3.22 4.14
CA ILE A 71 -16.63 -3.59 2.80
C ILE A 71 -17.74 -2.63 2.33
N ILE A 72 -18.70 -2.30 3.18
CA ILE A 72 -19.77 -1.34 2.88
C ILE A 72 -19.21 0.06 2.72
N GLN A 73 -18.25 0.50 3.56
CA GLN A 73 -17.56 1.79 3.39
C GLN A 73 -16.75 1.83 2.10
N LYS A 74 -16.03 0.77 1.73
CA LYS A 74 -15.39 0.68 0.40
C LYS A 74 -16.43 0.78 -0.71
N ASN A 75 -17.51 0.01 -0.65
CA ASN A 75 -18.59 -0.01 -1.65
C ASN A 75 -19.33 1.33 -1.78
N ASN A 76 -19.53 2.06 -0.68
CA ASN A 76 -20.16 3.38 -0.71
C ASN A 76 -19.18 4.47 -1.19
N ARG A 77 -17.88 4.33 -0.91
CA ARG A 77 -16.83 5.21 -1.46
C ARG A 77 -16.73 5.09 -2.98
N PHE A 78 -16.86 3.89 -3.56
CA PHE A 78 -16.86 3.73 -5.02
C PHE A 78 -18.05 4.42 -5.73
N ALA A 79 -19.12 4.76 -5.01
CA ALA A 79 -20.25 5.53 -5.55
C ALA A 79 -20.09 7.05 -5.36
N ASP A 80 -19.06 7.51 -4.65
CA ASP A 80 -18.77 8.94 -4.45
C ASP A 80 -17.97 9.49 -5.65
N PRO A 81 -18.51 10.48 -6.40
CA PRO A 81 -17.80 11.11 -7.51
C PRO A 81 -16.44 11.68 -7.13
N TYR A 82 -16.25 12.12 -5.88
CA TYR A 82 -14.96 12.63 -5.40
C TYR A 82 -13.94 11.50 -5.22
N PHE A 83 -14.37 10.36 -4.68
CA PHE A 83 -13.51 9.19 -4.55
C PHE A 83 -13.10 8.58 -5.91
N LEU A 84 -14.00 8.62 -6.91
CA LEU A 84 -13.65 8.23 -8.28
C LEU A 84 -12.57 9.15 -8.86
N LYS A 85 -12.72 10.47 -8.72
CA LYS A 85 -11.71 11.45 -9.14
C LYS A 85 -10.37 11.25 -8.43
N LEU A 86 -10.39 10.95 -7.14
CA LEU A 86 -9.19 10.58 -6.38
C LEU A 86 -8.60 9.27 -6.91
N THR A 87 -9.40 8.26 -7.20
CA THR A 87 -8.87 6.99 -7.71
C THR A 87 -8.18 7.21 -9.07
N ASP A 88 -8.81 7.94 -9.98
CA ASP A 88 -8.27 8.24 -11.31
C ASP A 88 -6.98 9.06 -11.24
N LEU A 89 -6.94 10.07 -10.37
CA LEU A 89 -5.76 10.92 -10.20
C LEU A 89 -4.59 10.14 -9.59
N GLY A 90 -4.87 9.20 -8.68
CA GLY A 90 -3.86 8.32 -8.09
C GLY A 90 -3.26 7.36 -9.11
N LEU A 91 -4.10 6.73 -9.93
CA LEU A 91 -3.62 5.88 -11.02
C LEU A 91 -2.72 6.65 -11.99
N LEU A 92 -3.13 7.86 -12.37
CA LEU A 92 -2.34 8.74 -13.22
C LEU A 92 -0.98 9.08 -12.60
N LEU A 93 -0.96 9.43 -11.30
CA LEU A 93 0.28 9.69 -10.57
C LEU A 93 1.18 8.46 -10.57
N THR A 94 0.67 7.30 -10.18
CA THR A 94 1.44 6.06 -10.10
C THR A 94 2.02 5.65 -11.46
N ASP A 95 1.26 5.76 -12.55
CA ASP A 95 1.76 5.40 -13.87
C ASP A 95 2.83 6.39 -14.37
N ASN A 96 2.64 7.69 -14.13
CA ASN A 96 3.65 8.71 -14.39
C ASN A 96 4.93 8.47 -13.57
N MET A 97 4.82 8.05 -12.31
CA MET A 97 5.97 7.76 -11.45
C MET A 97 6.73 6.52 -11.89
N LYS A 98 6.05 5.46 -12.33
CA LYS A 98 6.72 4.30 -12.96
C LYS A 98 7.52 4.73 -14.19
N PHE A 99 6.93 5.58 -15.03
CA PHE A 99 7.59 6.05 -16.23
C PHE A 99 8.78 6.96 -15.93
N LEU A 100 8.62 7.90 -14.98
CA LEU A 100 9.71 8.74 -14.50
C LEU A 100 10.84 7.90 -13.91
N SER A 101 10.52 6.89 -13.10
CA SER A 101 11.50 5.96 -12.52
C SER A 101 12.30 5.22 -13.59
N PHE A 102 11.62 4.76 -14.65
CA PHE A 102 12.27 4.16 -15.81
C PHE A 102 13.23 5.14 -16.49
N ILE A 103 12.77 6.37 -16.79
CA ILE A 103 13.59 7.41 -17.43
C ILE A 103 14.82 7.74 -16.58
N VAL A 104 14.63 7.95 -15.28
CA VAL A 104 15.72 8.24 -14.32
C VAL A 104 16.74 7.11 -14.30
N SER A 105 16.28 5.85 -14.34
CA SER A 105 17.16 4.69 -14.41
C SER A 105 17.99 4.68 -15.70
N VAL A 106 17.37 4.94 -16.86
CA VAL A 106 18.08 5.02 -18.14
C VAL A 106 19.12 6.14 -18.14
N LEU A 107 18.76 7.32 -17.64
CA LEU A 107 19.67 8.46 -17.54
C LEU A 107 20.87 8.12 -16.63
N HIS A 108 20.62 7.49 -15.48
CA HIS A 108 21.67 7.07 -14.55
C HIS A 108 22.62 6.04 -15.17
N GLU A 109 22.10 5.02 -15.87
CA GLU A 109 22.91 4.00 -16.58
C GLU A 109 23.75 4.58 -17.73
N ASN A 110 23.45 5.80 -18.17
CA ASN A 110 24.19 6.51 -19.21
C ASN A 110 24.96 7.72 -18.62
N ASP A 111 25.37 7.63 -17.36
CA ASP A 111 26.21 8.62 -16.66
C ASP A 111 25.62 10.05 -16.64
N TYR A 112 24.30 10.20 -16.73
CA TYR A 112 23.66 11.50 -16.57
C TYR A 112 23.77 11.99 -15.13
N HIS A 113 24.19 13.24 -14.97
CA HIS A 113 24.29 13.88 -13.66
C HIS A 113 23.11 14.83 -13.46
N PHE A 114 22.18 14.43 -12.59
CA PHE A 114 21.05 15.27 -12.21
C PHE A 114 21.53 16.49 -11.42
N ASP A 115 21.00 17.65 -11.77
CA ASP A 115 21.20 18.83 -10.95
C ASP A 115 20.39 18.75 -9.65
N LYS A 116 20.66 19.68 -8.73
CA LYS A 116 19.96 19.72 -7.43
C LYS A 116 18.45 19.88 -7.61
N LYS A 117 18.00 20.74 -8.53
CA LYS A 117 16.59 21.02 -8.75
C LYS A 117 15.86 19.77 -9.26
N GLU A 118 16.47 19.03 -10.18
CA GLU A 118 15.93 17.77 -10.69
C GLU A 118 15.83 16.72 -9.59
N THR A 119 16.89 16.57 -8.80
CA THR A 119 16.92 15.63 -7.68
C THR A 119 15.83 15.95 -6.66
N ASP A 120 15.70 17.21 -6.28
CA ASP A 120 14.66 17.69 -5.36
C ASP A 120 13.25 17.44 -5.94
N THR A 121 13.06 17.65 -7.25
CA THR A 121 11.79 17.44 -7.94
C THR A 121 11.40 15.97 -8.03
N ILE A 122 12.36 15.08 -8.32
CA ILE A 122 12.15 13.62 -8.31
C ILE A 122 11.72 13.15 -6.92
N ASN A 123 12.40 13.63 -5.88
CA ASN A 123 12.09 13.26 -4.50
C ASN A 123 10.71 13.78 -4.09
N TYR A 124 10.37 15.02 -4.46
CA TYR A 124 9.05 15.59 -4.22
C TYR A 124 7.92 14.71 -4.78
N TYR A 125 8.03 14.26 -6.03
CA TYR A 125 6.98 13.41 -6.60
C TYR A 125 6.94 12.00 -6.01
N ARG A 126 8.08 11.47 -5.55
CA ARG A 126 8.12 10.19 -4.81
C ARG A 126 7.40 10.30 -3.47
N ASP A 127 7.61 11.40 -2.75
CA ASP A 127 6.92 11.65 -1.48
C ASP A 127 5.42 11.87 -1.72
N LEU A 128 5.05 12.63 -2.76
CA LEU A 128 3.66 12.82 -3.16
C LEU A 128 2.95 11.50 -3.50
N GLU A 129 3.60 10.57 -4.21
CA GLU A 129 3.05 9.24 -4.51
C GLU A 129 2.77 8.43 -3.23
N LYS A 130 3.68 8.50 -2.26
CA LYS A 130 3.51 7.84 -0.96
C LYS A 130 2.36 8.43 -0.16
N ASP A 131 2.27 9.75 -0.11
CA ASP A 131 1.17 10.46 0.57
C ASP A 131 -0.18 10.13 -0.10
N TYR A 132 -0.18 10.02 -1.43
CA TYR A 132 -1.37 9.64 -2.18
C TYR A 132 -1.87 8.23 -1.84
N GLU A 133 -0.96 7.28 -1.64
CA GLU A 133 -1.35 5.93 -1.23
C GLU A 133 -1.98 5.90 0.16
N ASN A 134 -1.51 6.73 1.10
CA ASN A 134 -2.17 6.87 2.40
C ASN A 134 -3.59 7.42 2.25
N ILE A 135 -3.81 8.42 1.37
CA ILE A 135 -5.14 8.96 1.07
C ILE A 135 -6.03 7.87 0.45
N ARG A 136 -5.52 7.10 -0.51
CA ARG A 136 -6.27 6.01 -1.16
C ARG A 136 -6.69 4.91 -0.18
N LEU A 137 -5.79 4.56 0.75
CA LEU A 137 -6.06 3.60 1.82
C LEU A 137 -7.01 4.16 2.90
N GLY A 138 -7.34 5.45 2.84
CA GLY A 138 -8.21 6.12 3.79
C GLY A 138 -7.54 6.39 5.14
N VAL A 139 -6.21 6.39 5.17
CA VAL A 139 -5.40 6.78 6.34
C VAL A 139 -5.44 8.29 6.49
N ASP A 140 -5.30 9.01 5.36
CA ASP A 140 -5.34 10.47 5.30
C ASP A 140 -6.56 10.95 4.50
N VAL A 141 -6.98 12.20 4.75
CA VAL A 141 -8.11 12.84 4.06
C VAL A 141 -7.59 14.03 3.26
N LEU A 142 -7.80 14.00 1.94
CA LEU A 142 -7.60 15.15 1.09
C LEU A 142 -8.89 15.96 1.02
N ASN A 143 -8.83 17.26 1.28
CA ASN A 143 -9.98 18.14 1.11
C ASN A 143 -10.09 18.59 -0.37
N PRO A 144 -11.24 19.13 -0.80
CA PRO A 144 -11.44 19.54 -2.20
C PRO A 144 -10.47 20.64 -2.69
N GLU A 145 -10.10 21.60 -1.84
CA GLU A 145 -9.20 22.69 -2.25
C GLU A 145 -7.78 22.18 -2.50
N ASP A 146 -7.30 21.29 -1.64
CA ASP A 146 -6.00 20.65 -1.79
C ASP A 146 -6.01 19.62 -2.93
N PHE A 147 -7.17 19.01 -3.21
CA PHE A 147 -7.33 18.15 -4.39
C PHE A 147 -7.10 18.92 -5.69
N ASP A 148 -7.67 20.12 -5.86
CA ASP A 148 -7.48 20.90 -7.08
C ASP A 148 -6.00 21.29 -7.28
N LYS A 149 -5.30 21.61 -6.19
CA LYS A 149 -3.85 21.88 -6.20
C LYS A 149 -3.05 20.65 -6.61
N VAL A 150 -3.30 19.51 -5.97
CA VAL A 150 -2.63 18.24 -6.29
C VAL A 150 -2.93 17.81 -7.73
N GLN A 151 -4.17 17.99 -8.18
CA GLN A 151 -4.57 17.71 -9.55
C GLN A 151 -3.77 18.57 -10.55
N PHE A 152 -3.60 19.86 -10.29
CA PHE A 152 -2.79 20.75 -11.13
C PHE A 152 -1.33 20.29 -11.19
N ILE A 153 -0.74 19.99 -10.02
CA ILE A 153 0.65 19.52 -9.91
C ILE A 153 0.86 18.25 -10.73
N ILE A 154 -0.04 17.27 -10.63
CA ILE A 154 0.08 15.99 -11.36
C ILE A 154 -0.16 16.17 -12.86
N ARG A 155 -1.22 16.89 -13.25
CA ARG A 155 -1.64 16.97 -14.66
C ARG A 155 -0.82 17.97 -15.48
N SER A 156 -0.15 18.91 -14.84
CA SER A 156 0.60 19.97 -15.54
C SER A 156 2.09 19.91 -15.21
N GLU A 157 2.46 20.00 -13.93
CA GLU A 157 3.87 20.14 -13.55
C GLU A 157 4.64 18.83 -13.70
N LEU A 158 4.11 17.71 -13.17
CA LEU A 158 4.75 16.40 -13.29
C LEU A 158 4.88 15.98 -14.75
N PHE A 159 3.83 16.20 -15.55
CA PHE A 159 3.87 15.91 -16.98
C PHE A 159 4.95 16.73 -17.70
N GLY A 160 5.02 18.04 -17.43
CA GLY A 160 6.07 18.90 -17.97
C GLY A 160 7.48 18.45 -17.57
N PHE A 161 7.65 18.05 -16.31
CA PHE A 161 8.91 17.51 -15.82
C PHE A 161 9.30 16.22 -16.53
N ILE A 162 8.38 15.26 -16.64
CA ILE A 162 8.59 13.99 -17.36
C ILE A 162 9.00 14.26 -18.81
N ASN A 163 8.30 15.15 -19.53
CA ASN A 163 8.65 15.48 -20.91
C ASN A 163 10.07 16.03 -21.04
N ASN A 164 10.50 16.91 -20.13
CA ASN A 164 11.88 17.38 -20.10
C ASN A 164 12.87 16.22 -19.91
N MET A 165 12.56 15.27 -19.02
CA MET A 165 13.40 14.10 -18.79
C MET A 165 13.45 13.18 -20.03
N ILE A 166 12.34 13.00 -20.75
CA ILE A 166 12.30 12.26 -22.04
C ILE A 166 13.24 12.90 -23.05
N LEU A 167 13.22 14.22 -23.20
CA LEU A 167 14.09 14.93 -24.14
C LEU A 167 15.57 14.70 -23.79
N LYS A 168 15.93 14.81 -22.51
CA LYS A 168 17.29 14.52 -22.03
C LYS A 168 17.71 13.08 -22.30
N THR A 169 16.81 12.12 -22.11
CA THR A 169 17.07 10.72 -22.44
C THR A 169 17.27 10.53 -23.93
N SER A 170 16.44 11.18 -24.76
CA SER A 170 16.56 11.13 -26.23
C SER A 170 17.92 11.65 -26.69
N ASP A 171 18.38 12.76 -26.13
CA ASP A 171 19.68 13.36 -26.45
C ASP A 171 20.84 12.42 -26.10
N ILE A 172 20.84 11.86 -24.89
CA ILE A 172 21.87 10.92 -24.43
C ILE A 172 21.91 9.64 -25.28
N LEU A 173 20.74 9.12 -25.64
CA LEU A 173 20.63 7.91 -26.46
C LEU A 173 20.83 8.19 -27.95
N ASN A 174 21.04 9.45 -28.37
CA ASN A 174 21.19 9.88 -29.75
C ASN A 174 20.02 9.40 -30.65
N LEU A 175 18.78 9.47 -30.15
CA LEU A 175 17.61 9.07 -30.93
C LEU A 175 17.35 10.10 -32.03
N LYS A 176 17.17 9.61 -33.27
CA LYS A 176 17.13 10.45 -34.49
C LYS A 176 15.81 11.22 -34.69
N GLU A 177 14.74 10.86 -33.97
CA GLU A 177 13.47 11.58 -33.98
C GLU A 177 12.95 11.66 -32.53
N PRO A 178 13.08 12.82 -31.85
CA PRO A 178 12.47 12.97 -30.54
C PRO A 178 10.96 13.12 -30.77
N PHE A 179 10.25 12.01 -30.56
CA PHE A 179 8.79 11.85 -30.45
C PHE A 179 7.95 13.12 -30.74
N TYR A 180 7.35 13.19 -31.93
CA TYR A 180 6.21 14.06 -32.18
C TYR A 180 4.93 13.33 -31.77
N PHE A 181 4.29 13.77 -30.69
CA PHE A 181 2.88 13.50 -30.40
C PHE A 181 2.19 14.80 -30.01
#